data_AF-A0A1C5GIG9-F1
#
_entry.id   AF-A0A1C5GIG9-F1
#
_cell.length_a   1.000
_cell.length_b   1.000
_cell.length_c   1.000
_cell.angle_alpha   90.00
_cell.angle_beta   90.00
_cell.angle_gamma   90.00
#
_symmetry.space_group_name_H-M   'P 1'
#
loop_
_entity.id
_entity.type
_entity.pdbx_description
1 polymer ?
#
loop_
_entity_poly.entity_id
_entity_poly.type
_entity_poly.pdbx_seq_one_letter_code
_entity_poly.pdbx_strand_id
1 'polypeptide(L)'
;MEHRLGMYVGRPTYERAFSLLTGFALARGQGELAAFQEWMSARHPGSPLVFSSLALAETFGRGAIEDGLVSDDDHERAVSNLCRLFREFLGQHASTAHHH
;
A
#
# COMPACT_ATOMS: atom_id res chain seq x y z
N MET A 1 -10.40 -34.71 22.39
CA MET A 1 -10.47 -34.03 21.08
C MET A 1 -9.21 -33.19 20.95
N GLU A 2 -8.40 -33.52 19.96
CA GLU A 2 -7.06 -32.99 19.73
C GLU A 2 -7.03 -31.47 19.55
N HIS A 3 -6.04 -30.84 20.19
CA HIS A 3 -5.70 -29.44 20.06
C HIS A 3 -5.22 -29.13 18.63
N ARG A 4 -6.08 -28.54 17.79
CA ARG A 4 -5.61 -27.79 16.62
C ARG A 4 -5.28 -26.37 17.08
N LEU A 5 -4.10 -26.21 17.70
CA LEU A 5 -3.37 -24.95 17.74
C LEU A 5 -2.94 -24.61 16.30
N GLY A 6 -3.92 -24.29 15.45
CA GLY A 6 -3.66 -23.62 14.18
C GLY A 6 -3.17 -22.23 14.54
N MET A 7 -1.85 -22.03 14.47
CA MET A 7 -1.22 -20.73 14.52
C MET A 7 -2.07 -19.77 13.67
N TYR A 8 -2.68 -18.75 14.29
CA TYR A 8 -3.34 -17.67 13.57
C TYR A 8 -2.22 -16.91 12.82
N VAL A 9 -1.77 -17.45 11.69
CA VAL A 9 -0.95 -16.73 10.73
C VAL A 9 -1.88 -15.62 10.26
N GLY A 10 -1.71 -14.43 10.86
CA GLY A 10 -2.64 -13.33 10.68
C GLY A 10 -2.85 -13.10 9.19
N ARG A 11 -4.10 -13.24 8.73
CA ARG A 11 -4.44 -13.06 7.32
C ARG A 11 -3.87 -11.73 6.81
N PRO A 12 -3.27 -11.70 5.60
CA PRO A 12 -2.74 -10.48 5.01
C PRO A 12 -3.91 -9.58 4.62
N THR A 13 -4.32 -8.70 5.52
CA THR A 13 -5.29 -7.65 5.19
C THR A 13 -4.56 -6.46 4.59
N TYR A 14 -5.28 -5.70 3.78
CA TYR A 14 -4.76 -4.46 3.22
C TYR A 14 -4.27 -3.49 4.30
N GLU A 15 -5.06 -3.28 5.34
CA GLU A 15 -4.73 -2.44 6.51
C GLU A 15 -3.35 -2.82 7.11
N ARG A 16 -3.12 -4.13 7.30
CA ARG A 16 -1.86 -4.64 7.86
C ARG A 16 -0.69 -4.44 6.93
N ALA A 17 -0.86 -4.69 5.64
CA ALA A 17 0.19 -4.46 4.65
C ALA A 17 0.54 -2.97 4.56
N PHE A 18 -0.47 -2.10 4.57
CA PHE A 18 -0.29 -0.65 4.54
C PHE A 18 0.43 -0.15 5.80
N SER A 19 0.06 -0.67 6.97
CA SER A 19 0.73 -0.37 8.24
C SER A 19 2.19 -0.83 8.25
N LEU A 20 2.47 -2.04 7.74
CA LEU A 20 3.84 -2.56 7.61
C LEU A 20 4.68 -1.71 6.67
N LEU A 21 4.11 -1.31 5.52
CA LEU A 21 4.79 -0.44 4.56
C LEU A 21 5.13 0.92 5.18
N THR A 22 4.17 1.49 5.89
CA THR A 22 4.33 2.77 6.60
C THR A 22 5.46 2.65 7.64
N GLY A 23 5.44 1.60 8.46
CA GLY A 23 6.48 1.33 9.46
C GLY A 23 7.87 1.13 8.83
N PHE A 24 7.95 0.37 7.73
CA PHE A 24 9.19 0.17 6.99
C PHE A 24 9.75 1.48 6.43
N ALA A 25 8.92 2.29 5.78
CA ALA A 25 9.35 3.57 5.22
C ALA A 25 9.80 4.55 6.31
N LEU A 26 9.08 4.62 7.44
CA LEU A 26 9.50 5.42 8.60
C LEU A 26 10.86 4.97 9.15
N ALA A 27 11.13 3.66 9.19
CA ALA A 27 12.40 3.10 9.65
C ALA A 27 13.57 3.38 8.70
N ARG A 28 13.32 3.45 7.38
CA ARG A 28 14.33 3.80 6.37
C ARG A 28 14.63 5.30 6.32
N GLY A 29 13.74 6.13 6.85
CA GLY A 29 13.89 7.57 6.96
C GLY A 29 12.59 8.28 6.59
N GLN A 30 12.26 9.34 7.34
CA GLN A 30 10.98 10.08 7.22
C GLN A 30 10.66 10.55 5.78
N GLY A 31 11.68 10.74 4.93
CA GLY A 31 11.52 11.23 3.56
C GLY A 31 10.91 10.24 2.58
N GLU A 32 11.10 8.93 2.74
CA GLU A 32 10.65 7.96 1.72
C GLU A 32 9.14 7.78 1.71
N LEU A 33 8.52 7.77 2.89
CA LEU A 33 7.07 7.70 3.01
C LEU A 33 6.41 8.98 2.46
N ALA A 34 6.96 10.14 2.82
CA ALA A 34 6.47 11.43 2.33
C ALA A 34 6.57 11.52 0.80
N ALA A 35 7.72 11.13 0.23
CA ALA A 35 7.91 11.11 -1.22
C ALA A 35 6.96 10.12 -1.92
N PHE A 36 6.71 8.96 -1.33
CA PHE A 36 5.76 8.00 -1.90
C PHE A 36 4.31 8.52 -1.83
N GLN A 37 3.94 9.19 -0.73
CA GLN A 37 2.66 9.87 -0.59
C GLN A 37 2.50 10.98 -1.63
N GLU A 38 3.49 11.85 -1.79
CA GLU A 38 3.49 12.93 -2.78
C GLU A 38 3.38 12.38 -4.20
N TRP A 39 4.13 11.32 -4.51
CA TRP A 39 4.06 10.63 -5.80
C TRP A 39 2.66 10.09 -6.09
N MET A 40 2.00 9.45 -5.11
CA MET A 40 0.62 9.02 -5.26
C MET A 40 -0.34 10.21 -5.41
N SER A 41 -0.20 11.27 -4.61
CA SER A 41 -1.05 12.46 -4.72
C SER A 41 -0.92 13.16 -6.08
N ALA A 42 0.29 13.20 -6.66
CA ALA A 42 0.51 13.79 -7.98
C ALA A 42 -0.20 13.02 -9.11
N ARG A 43 -0.36 11.70 -8.97
CA ARG A 43 -1.11 10.84 -9.90
C ARG A 43 -2.63 11.02 -9.79
N HIS A 44 -3.10 11.53 -8.66
CA HIS A 44 -4.51 11.77 -8.38
C HIS A 44 -4.78 13.25 -8.05
N PRO A 45 -4.50 14.18 -8.98
CA PRO A 45 -4.63 15.60 -8.71
C PRO A 45 -6.07 15.96 -8.34
N GLY A 46 -6.23 16.72 -7.25
CA GLY A 46 -7.54 17.15 -6.75
C GLY A 46 -8.38 16.04 -6.11
N SER A 47 -7.81 14.86 -5.86
CA SER A 47 -8.49 13.82 -5.10
C SER A 47 -8.57 14.21 -3.61
N PRO A 48 -9.77 14.18 -2.98
CA PRO A 48 -9.91 14.42 -1.55
C PRO A 48 -9.55 13.19 -0.70
N LEU A 49 -9.13 12.09 -1.35
CA LEU A 49 -8.87 10.82 -0.69
C LEU A 49 -7.55 10.85 0.09
N VAL A 50 -7.57 10.23 1.26
CA VAL A 50 -6.35 9.98 2.04
C VAL A 50 -5.45 8.96 1.33
N PHE A 51 -4.17 8.97 1.68
CA PHE A 51 -3.12 8.20 1.00
C PHE A 51 -3.43 6.69 0.91
N SER A 52 -3.95 6.07 1.98
CA SER A 52 -4.37 4.66 1.96
C SER A 52 -5.49 4.40 0.96
N SER A 53 -6.44 5.32 0.81
CA SER A 53 -7.53 5.19 -0.16
C SER A 53 -7.09 5.47 -1.60
N LEU A 54 -6.01 6.23 -1.82
CA LEU A 54 -5.46 6.43 -3.18
C LEU A 54 -4.93 5.12 -3.76
N ALA A 55 -4.22 4.32 -2.97
CA ALA A 55 -3.73 3.01 -3.43
C ALA A 55 -4.88 2.01 -3.68
N LEU A 56 -5.99 2.10 -2.93
CA LEU A 56 -7.22 1.35 -3.23
C LEU A 56 -7.89 1.83 -4.52
N ALA A 57 -7.89 3.15 -4.76
CA ALA A 57 -8.46 3.72 -5.97
C ALA A 57 -7.73 3.26 -7.23
N GLU A 58 -6.40 3.07 -7.18
CA GLU A 58 -5.62 2.46 -8.27
C GLU A 58 -5.94 0.96 -8.46
N THR A 59 -6.54 0.29 -7.48
CA THR A 59 -6.85 -1.14 -7.53
C THR A 59 -8.27 -1.41 -8.02
N PHE A 60 -9.24 -0.67 -7.49
CA PHE A 60 -10.67 -0.92 -7.68
C PHE A 60 -11.42 0.26 -8.31
N GLY A 61 -10.74 1.36 -8.61
CA GLY A 61 -11.33 2.56 -9.17
C GLY A 61 -11.74 3.60 -8.13
N ARG A 62 -12.24 4.73 -8.63
CA ARG A 62 -12.53 5.92 -7.80
C ARG A 62 -13.63 5.62 -6.77
N GLY A 63 -13.37 5.95 -5.51
CA GLY A 63 -14.31 5.74 -4.40
C GLY A 63 -14.12 4.44 -3.63
N ALA A 64 -13.14 3.62 -4.00
CA ALA A 64 -12.75 2.46 -3.22
C ALA A 64 -12.20 2.87 -1.84
N ILE A 65 -12.74 2.26 -0.79
CA ILE A 65 -12.35 2.45 0.61
C ILE A 65 -12.14 1.09 1.28
N GLU A 66 -11.47 1.08 2.43
CA GLU A 66 -11.15 -0.17 3.14
C GLU A 66 -12.39 -0.99 3.53
N ASP A 67 -13.47 -0.34 3.96
CA ASP A 67 -14.75 -1.01 4.25
C ASP A 67 -15.35 -1.76 3.05
N GLY A 68 -14.90 -1.45 1.82
CA GLY A 68 -15.32 -2.15 0.60
C GLY A 68 -14.61 -3.50 0.38
N LEU A 69 -13.56 -3.81 1.15
CA LEU A 69 -12.80 -5.07 1.03
C LEU A 69 -13.50 -6.15 1.85
N VAL A 70 -14.38 -6.91 1.21
CA VAL A 70 -15.24 -7.89 1.89
C VAL A 70 -14.71 -9.33 1.78
N SER A 71 -13.77 -9.58 0.86
CA SER A 71 -13.22 -10.90 0.60
C SER A 71 -11.70 -10.95 0.78
N ASP A 72 -11.18 -12.15 1.05
CA ASP A 72 -9.74 -12.39 1.11
C ASP A 72 -9.09 -12.05 -0.25
N ASP A 73 -9.76 -12.33 -1.37
CA ASP A 73 -9.31 -11.97 -2.73
C ASP A 73 -9.18 -10.45 -2.92
N ASP A 74 -10.11 -9.66 -2.36
CA ASP A 74 -10.02 -8.19 -2.42
C ASP A 74 -8.80 -7.68 -1.66
N HIS A 75 -8.54 -8.25 -0.47
CA HIS A 75 -7.34 -7.91 0.28
C HIS A 75 -6.07 -8.30 -0.47
N GLU A 76 -6.00 -9.51 -1.03
CA GLU A 76 -4.83 -9.96 -1.79
C GLU A 76 -4.55 -9.08 -3.01
N ARG A 77 -5.60 -8.68 -3.74
CA ARG A 77 -5.49 -7.75 -4.88
C ARG A 77 -5.02 -6.37 -4.44
N ALA A 78 -5.59 -5.83 -3.36
CA ALA A 78 -5.20 -4.54 -2.80
C ALA A 78 -3.73 -4.54 -2.36
N VAL A 79 -3.30 -5.57 -1.63
CA VAL A 79 -1.91 -5.73 -1.19
C VAL A 79 -0.97 -5.88 -2.37
N SER A 80 -1.32 -6.71 -3.36
CA SER A 80 -0.52 -6.90 -4.56
C SER A 80 -0.32 -5.59 -5.33
N ASN A 81 -1.38 -4.79 -5.48
CA ASN A 81 -1.28 -3.51 -6.15
C ASN A 81 -0.49 -2.48 -5.33
N LEU A 82 -0.64 -2.45 -4.01
CA LEU A 82 0.17 -1.61 -3.13
C LEU A 82 1.67 -1.92 -3.28
N CYS A 83 2.05 -3.20 -3.28
CA CYS A 83 3.44 -3.60 -3.50
C CYS A 83 3.94 -3.22 -4.90
N ARG A 84 3.08 -3.33 -5.92
CA ARG A 84 3.40 -2.91 -7.30
C ARG A 84 3.67 -1.41 -7.37
N LEU A 85 2.79 -0.59 -6.80
CA LEU A 85 2.93 0.87 -6.75
C LEU A 85 4.21 1.29 -6.03
N PHE A 86 4.51 0.67 -4.89
CA PHE A 86 5.72 0.97 -4.15
C PHE A 86 6.98 0.60 -4.95
N ARG A 87 6.98 -0.53 -5.66
CA ARG A 87 8.09 -0.93 -6.54
C ARG A 87 8.25 0.05 -7.72
N GLU A 88 7.16 0.51 -8.31
CA GLU A 88 7.17 1.52 -9.38
C GLU A 88 7.80 2.82 -8.89
N PHE A 89 7.37 3.31 -7.73
CA PHE A 89 7.94 4.47 -7.06
C PHE A 89 9.46 4.32 -6.85
N LEU A 90 9.90 3.19 -6.24
CA LEU A 90 11.32 2.93 -6.00
C LEU A 90 12.12 2.85 -7.30
N GLY A 91 11.57 2.24 -8.36
CA GLY A 91 12.21 2.14 -9.67
C GLY A 91 12.43 3.50 -10.33
N GLN A 92 11.44 4.39 -10.25
CA GLN A 92 11.55 5.76 -10.78
C GLN A 92 12.57 6.59 -9.99
N HIS A 93 12.59 6.45 -8.66
CA HIS A 93 13.54 7.16 -7.79
C HIS A 93 14.97 6.63 -7.88
N ALA A 94 15.16 5.34 -8.18
CA ALA A 94 16.49 4.79 -8.46
C ALA A 94 17.04 5.29 -9.80
N SER A 95 16.17 5.49 -10.80
CA SER A 95 16.58 6.01 -12.11
C SER A 95 16.97 7.49 -12.07
N THR A 96 16.37 8.30 -11.20
CA THR A 96 16.73 9.72 -11.02
C THR A 96 18.03 9.90 -10.24
N ALA A 97 18.38 8.97 -9.35
CA ALA A 97 19.64 9.00 -8.60
C ALA A 97 20.89 8.64 -9.43
N HIS A 98 20.73 8.01 -10.61
CA HIS A 98 21.85 7.63 -11.49
C HIS A 98 22.25 8.73 -12.49
N HIS A 99 21.59 9.89 -12.44
CA HIS A 99 21.77 11.01 -13.37
C HIS A 99 22.28 12.27 -12.65
N HIS A 100 23.12 12.09 -11.62
CA HIS A 100 23.74 13.18 -10.85
C HIS A 100 25.21 12.88 -10.55
#